data_AF-A0A3A5W682-F1
#
_entry.id   AF-A0A3A5W682-F1
#
_cell.length_a   1.000
_cell.length_b   1.000
_cell.length_c   1.000
_cell.angle_alpha   90.00
_cell.angle_beta   90.00
_cell.angle_gamma   90.00
#
_symmetry.space_group_name_H-M   'P 1'
#
loop_
_entity.id
_entity.type
_entity.pdbx_description
1 polymer ?
#
loop_
_entity_poly.entity_id
_entity_poly.type
_entity_poly.pdbx_seq_one_letter_code
_entity_poly.pdbx_strand_id
1 'polypeptide(L)'
;MSLRPSPSPTGTVIRGGATVLIVIHIMMSAWLVVQFDGRYTEGRPSPTNIKALVAVDDEQTLIDVKMENSTSFVLYMLARDYEEPPSNDTSSEQPNSSPSTDSGEPEERLSQARLFTKACLMMMILAELAMLLGLRFRGTLRGVSWTAVLLCFLVVLPGAYLSDLTGSDGSEDSDERNSASNNDLANETFVAQTEEGSMVHGTSNIKLSLAPLGVHIDMMFNGYDLGLVEKTNQSAVRAEAPEPGSEDASSWVQFESRLTAKAGKNIQSLFILPVLWLAFPAMSIKKEDSSAEVESDEEA
;
A
#
# COMPACT_ATOMS: atom_id res chain seq x y z
N MET A 1 31.56 17.71 29.65
CA MET A 1 30.37 18.56 29.51
C MET A 1 29.18 17.66 29.21
N SER A 2 28.14 17.69 30.04
CA SER A 2 26.89 16.95 29.75
C SER A 2 26.20 17.64 28.57
N LEU A 3 26.12 16.95 27.43
CA LEU A 3 25.45 17.43 26.20
C LEU A 3 23.93 17.56 26.35
N ARG A 4 23.36 17.19 27.50
CA ARG A 4 21.92 17.15 27.73
C ARG A 4 21.48 18.22 28.72
N PRO A 5 20.50 19.08 28.37
CA PRO A 5 19.99 20.10 29.30
C PRO A 5 19.25 19.45 30.48
N SER A 6 19.15 20.16 31.59
CA SER A 6 18.43 19.69 32.77
C SER A 6 16.92 19.58 32.50
N PRO A 7 16.24 18.57 33.07
CA PRO A 7 14.80 18.41 32.87
C PRO A 7 14.03 19.59 33.46
N SER A 8 13.10 20.15 32.70
CA SER A 8 12.23 21.27 33.12
C SER A 8 10.76 21.00 32.81
N PRO A 9 9.83 21.52 33.63
CA PRO A 9 8.39 21.40 33.37
C PRO A 9 8.00 22.11 32.08
N THR A 10 8.60 23.27 31.78
CA THR A 10 8.39 24.04 30.55
C THR A 10 8.79 23.24 29.31
N GLY A 11 9.93 22.54 29.33
CA GLY A 11 10.36 21.68 28.23
C GLY A 11 9.40 20.51 27.97
N THR A 12 8.74 20.01 29.02
CA THR A 12 7.73 18.94 28.88
C THR A 12 6.45 19.45 28.23
N VAL A 13 5.99 20.65 28.57
CA VAL A 13 4.81 21.30 27.96
C VAL A 13 5.08 21.64 26.49
N ILE A 14 6.24 22.25 26.19
CA ILE A 14 6.63 22.59 24.81
C ILE A 14 6.65 21.34 23.93
N ARG A 15 7.22 20.24 24.44
CA ARG A 15 7.26 18.97 23.71
C ARG A 15 5.87 18.38 23.49
N GLY A 16 5.02 18.35 24.51
CA GLY A 16 3.64 17.86 24.38
C GLY A 16 2.86 18.66 23.34
N GLY A 17 2.98 19.99 23.37
CA GLY A 17 2.38 20.89 22.36
C GLY A 17 2.91 20.62 20.96
N ALA A 18 4.23 20.46 20.80
CA ALA A 18 4.84 20.11 19.51
C ALA A 18 4.35 18.76 18.97
N THR A 19 4.21 17.73 19.83
CA THR A 19 3.66 16.43 19.43
C THR A 19 2.23 16.55 18.94
N VAL A 20 1.37 17.29 19.66
CA VAL A 20 -0.02 17.52 19.24
C VAL A 20 -0.08 18.22 17.88
N LEU A 21 0.73 19.27 17.68
CA LEU A 21 0.81 19.98 16.41
C LEU A 21 1.29 19.07 15.26
N ILE A 22 2.30 18.22 15.51
CA ILE A 22 2.78 17.24 14.53
C ILE A 22 1.69 16.24 14.18
N VAL A 23 0.94 15.73 15.16
CA VAL A 23 -0.16 14.80 14.90
C VAL A 23 -1.26 15.47 14.07
N ILE A 24 -1.68 16.69 14.42
CA ILE A 24 -2.67 17.45 13.64
C ILE A 24 -2.16 17.67 12.20
N HIS A 25 -0.90 18.07 12.04
CA HIS A 25 -0.29 18.27 10.72
C HIS A 25 -0.32 16.99 9.89
N ILE A 26 -0.04 15.84 10.49
CA ILE A 26 -0.09 14.53 9.81
C ILE A 26 -1.53 14.15 9.46
N MET A 27 -2.51 14.40 10.34
CA MET A 27 -3.92 14.11 10.05
C MET A 27 -4.42 14.88 8.82
N MET A 28 -4.03 16.14 8.67
CA MET A 28 -4.42 16.99 7.53
C MET A 28 -3.65 16.69 6.23
N SER A 29 -2.81 15.66 6.21
CA SER A 29 -1.90 15.38 5.11
C SER A 29 -2.23 14.08 4.41
N ALA A 30 -1.83 13.95 3.15
CA ALA A 30 -1.76 12.66 2.50
C ALA A 30 -0.79 11.73 3.25
N TRP A 31 -1.23 10.50 3.49
CA TRP A 31 -0.50 9.48 4.22
C TRP A 31 0.26 8.54 3.29
N LEU A 32 -0.34 8.21 2.15
CA LEU A 32 0.25 7.33 1.14
C LEU A 32 0.07 7.97 -0.23
N VAL A 33 1.13 7.94 -1.03
CA VAL A 33 1.11 8.34 -2.44
C VAL A 33 1.59 7.16 -3.26
N VAL A 34 0.70 6.60 -4.07
CA VAL A 34 1.00 5.52 -5.01
C VAL A 34 0.99 6.08 -6.42
N GLN A 35 2.05 5.81 -7.17
CA GLN A 35 2.19 6.20 -8.58
C GLN A 35 2.36 4.94 -9.40
N PHE A 36 1.55 4.79 -10.42
CA PHE A 36 1.66 3.75 -11.42
C PHE A 36 1.99 4.41 -12.75
N ASP A 37 3.06 3.96 -13.40
CA ASP A 37 3.44 4.37 -14.75
C ASP A 37 3.61 3.11 -15.58
N GLY A 38 2.64 2.82 -16.43
CA GLY A 38 2.59 1.69 -17.35
C GLY A 38 2.75 2.14 -18.80
N ARG A 39 3.44 1.34 -19.61
CA ARG A 39 3.66 1.59 -21.03
C ARG A 39 3.62 0.30 -21.83
N TYR A 40 2.90 0.33 -22.95
CA TYR A 40 3.06 -0.70 -23.99
C TYR A 40 4.26 -0.31 -24.85
N THR A 41 5.34 -1.09 -24.78
CA THR A 41 6.59 -0.81 -25.50
C THR A 41 6.60 -1.47 -26.88
N GLU A 42 5.99 -2.65 -27.00
CA GLU A 42 5.94 -3.42 -28.25
C GLU A 42 4.52 -3.93 -28.55
N GLY A 43 4.28 -4.27 -29.81
CA GLY A 43 3.00 -4.79 -30.29
C GLY A 43 2.00 -3.71 -30.73
N ARG A 44 0.81 -4.15 -31.13
CA ARG A 44 -0.29 -3.28 -31.59
C ARG A 44 -0.73 -2.18 -30.60
N PRO A 45 -0.75 -2.38 -29.27
CA PRO A 45 -1.12 -1.30 -28.35
C PRO A 45 -0.02 -0.23 -28.18
N SER A 46 1.21 -0.48 -28.64
CA SER A 46 2.31 0.50 -28.60
C SER A 46 2.11 1.64 -29.62
N PRO A 47 2.47 2.89 -29.29
CA PRO A 47 2.92 3.37 -27.99
C PRO A 47 1.74 3.90 -27.16
N THR A 48 1.45 3.28 -26.03
CA THR A 48 0.42 3.76 -25.09
C THR A 48 1.01 3.88 -23.69
N ASN A 49 0.82 5.02 -23.03
CA ASN A 49 1.23 5.21 -21.64
C ASN A 49 0.01 5.40 -20.74
N ILE A 50 0.02 4.75 -19.59
CA ILE A 50 -1.02 4.75 -18.58
C ILE A 50 -0.38 5.23 -17.28
N LYS A 51 -0.78 6.40 -16.80
CA LYS A 51 -0.30 6.97 -15.54
C LYS A 51 -1.46 7.02 -14.57
N ALA A 52 -1.32 6.39 -13.41
CA ALA A 52 -2.28 6.55 -12.32
C ALA A 52 -1.58 7.11 -11.09
N LEU A 53 -2.18 8.11 -10.46
CA LEU A 53 -1.74 8.69 -9.21
C LEU A 53 -2.84 8.47 -8.19
N VAL A 54 -2.51 7.77 -7.11
CA VAL A 54 -3.41 7.56 -5.99
C VAL A 54 -2.83 8.22 -4.75
N ALA A 55 -3.61 9.09 -4.13
CA ALA A 55 -3.26 9.72 -2.87
C ALA A 55 -4.29 9.31 -1.82
N VAL A 56 -3.83 8.65 -0.76
CA VAL A 56 -4.67 8.25 0.37
C VAL A 56 -4.41 9.23 1.51
N ASP A 57 -5.46 9.83 2.03
CA ASP A 57 -5.43 10.62 3.26
C ASP A 57 -6.26 9.94 4.37
N ASP A 58 -6.61 10.71 5.40
CA ASP A 58 -7.25 10.20 6.60
C ASP A 58 -8.74 9.87 6.42
N GLU A 59 -9.38 10.39 5.38
CA GLU A 59 -10.81 10.26 5.12
C GLU A 59 -11.09 9.69 3.73
N GLN A 60 -10.29 10.04 2.72
CA GLN A 60 -10.56 9.77 1.31
C GLN A 60 -9.35 9.21 0.57
N THR A 61 -9.63 8.57 -0.57
CA THR A 61 -8.63 8.15 -1.54
C THR A 61 -8.89 8.89 -2.84
N LEU A 62 -7.95 9.72 -3.28
CA LEU A 62 -8.00 10.43 -4.55
C LEU A 62 -7.29 9.60 -5.61
N ILE A 63 -8.00 9.27 -6.69
CA ILE A 63 -7.49 8.50 -7.82
C ILE A 63 -7.53 9.41 -9.06
N ASP A 64 -6.37 9.68 -9.65
CA ASP A 64 -6.22 10.39 -10.92
C ASP A 64 -5.62 9.44 -11.95
N VAL A 65 -6.36 9.15 -13.02
CA VAL A 65 -5.91 8.27 -14.11
C VAL A 65 -5.77 9.09 -15.38
N LYS A 66 -4.57 9.08 -15.94
CA LYS A 66 -4.21 9.76 -17.17
C LYS A 66 -3.67 8.76 -18.18
N MET A 67 -4.26 8.78 -19.36
CA MET A 67 -3.80 7.98 -20.50
C MET A 67 -3.24 8.88 -21.59
N GLU A 68 -2.04 8.57 -22.07
CA GLU A 68 -1.35 9.31 -23.13
C GLU A 68 -1.16 8.40 -24.34
N ASN A 69 -1.29 8.95 -25.55
CA ASN A 69 -1.17 8.22 -26.82
C ASN A 69 -2.12 6.99 -26.94
N SER A 70 -3.33 7.10 -26.40
CA SER A 70 -4.26 5.96 -26.25
C SER A 70 -4.92 5.45 -27.53
N THR A 71 -4.75 6.10 -28.68
CA THR A 71 -5.44 5.72 -29.91
C THR A 71 -5.11 4.30 -30.36
N SER A 72 -3.84 3.89 -30.30
CA SER A 72 -3.41 2.53 -30.65
C SER A 72 -4.02 1.49 -29.73
N PHE A 73 -4.09 1.78 -28.43
CA PHE A 73 -4.74 0.91 -27.45
C PHE A 73 -6.25 0.78 -27.66
N VAL A 74 -6.96 1.87 -27.98
CA VAL A 74 -8.40 1.79 -28.28
C VAL A 74 -8.66 0.92 -29.51
N LEU A 75 -7.84 1.07 -30.57
CA LEU A 75 -7.94 0.22 -31.76
C LEU A 75 -7.60 -1.24 -31.46
N TYR A 76 -6.57 -1.47 -30.65
CA TYR A 76 -6.21 -2.79 -30.15
C TYR A 76 -7.40 -3.44 -29.44
N MET A 77 -8.06 -2.74 -28.51
CA MET A 77 -9.22 -3.25 -27.79
C MET A 77 -10.43 -3.52 -28.67
N LEU A 78 -10.63 -2.73 -29.74
CA LEU A 78 -11.70 -2.96 -30.71
C LEU A 78 -11.43 -4.14 -31.64
N ALA A 79 -10.17 -4.40 -31.96
CA ALA A 79 -9.75 -5.48 -32.85
C ALA A 79 -9.56 -6.82 -32.12
N ARG A 80 -9.53 -6.79 -30.79
CA ARG A 80 -9.29 -7.95 -29.94
C ARG A 80 -10.54 -8.84 -29.89
N ASP A 81 -10.42 -10.09 -30.30
CA ASP A 81 -11.50 -11.09 -30.31
C ASP A 81 -11.02 -12.37 -29.60
N TYR A 82 -11.09 -12.34 -28.26
CA TYR A 82 -10.77 -13.48 -27.41
C TYR A 82 -12.05 -14.02 -26.76
N GLU A 83 -12.27 -15.33 -26.90
CA GLU A 83 -13.28 -16.07 -26.15
C GLU A 83 -12.55 -17.09 -25.27
N GLU A 84 -12.83 -17.07 -23.98
CA GLU A 84 -12.28 -18.03 -23.04
C GLU A 84 -12.82 -19.43 -23.38
N PRO A 85 -11.97 -20.49 -23.40
CA PRO A 85 -12.46 -21.83 -23.70
C PRO A 85 -13.52 -22.24 -22.68
N PRO A 86 -14.62 -22.88 -23.11
CA PRO A 86 -15.67 -23.29 -22.18
C PRO A 86 -15.07 -24.17 -21.09
N SER A 87 -15.21 -23.74 -19.84
CA SER A 87 -14.95 -24.58 -18.69
C SER A 87 -15.88 -25.79 -18.81
N ASN A 88 -15.32 -27.00 -18.63
CA ASN A 88 -16.08 -28.24 -18.68
C ASN A 88 -16.94 -28.42 -17.40
N ASP A 89 -17.61 -27.35 -16.97
CA ASP A 89 -18.55 -27.35 -15.86
C ASP A 89 -19.96 -27.46 -16.45
N THR A 90 -20.48 -28.68 -16.41
CA THR A 90 -21.89 -28.98 -16.68
C THR A 90 -22.82 -28.05 -15.90
N SER A 91 -23.56 -27.22 -16.64
CA SER A 91 -24.86 -26.63 -16.29
C SER A 91 -24.97 -25.82 -15.00
N SER A 92 -25.10 -24.49 -15.14
CA SER A 92 -26.14 -23.74 -14.41
C SER A 92 -26.48 -22.43 -15.11
N GLU A 93 -27.78 -22.13 -15.10
CA GLU A 93 -28.45 -21.11 -15.89
C GLU A 93 -27.99 -19.68 -15.56
N GLN A 94 -27.93 -18.82 -16.58
CA GLN A 94 -27.83 -17.37 -16.46
C GLN A 94 -28.89 -16.80 -15.50
N PRO A 95 -28.54 -15.83 -14.64
CA PRO A 95 -29.45 -14.77 -14.29
C PRO A 95 -29.04 -13.48 -15.02
N ASN A 96 -29.91 -13.10 -15.95
CA ASN A 96 -30.29 -11.75 -16.35
C ASN A 96 -29.52 -10.59 -15.68
N SER A 97 -28.61 -9.96 -16.43
CA SER A 97 -27.95 -8.71 -16.06
C SER A 97 -28.93 -7.54 -16.07
N SER A 98 -29.44 -7.19 -14.89
CA SER A 98 -29.97 -5.86 -14.61
C SER A 98 -28.80 -4.92 -14.28
N PRO A 99 -28.88 -3.61 -14.56
CA PRO A 99 -27.74 -2.72 -14.43
C PRO A 99 -27.45 -2.49 -12.94
N SER A 100 -26.39 -3.13 -12.42
CA SER A 100 -25.86 -2.85 -11.10
C SER A 100 -25.27 -1.45 -11.11
N THR A 101 -26.09 -0.50 -10.65
CA THR A 101 -25.63 0.75 -10.08
C THR A 101 -25.35 0.47 -8.61
N ASP A 102 -24.14 0.01 -8.29
CA ASP A 102 -23.52 0.30 -6.99
C ASP A 102 -22.04 -0.07 -7.04
N SER A 103 -21.19 0.93 -6.85
CA SER A 103 -19.74 0.80 -6.63
C SER A 103 -19.53 0.13 -5.27
N GLY A 104 -19.32 -1.19 -5.28
CA GLY A 104 -19.06 -2.01 -4.10
C GLY A 104 -17.64 -1.78 -3.56
N GLU A 105 -17.54 -0.81 -2.68
CA GLU A 105 -16.44 -0.36 -1.82
C GLU A 105 -15.32 -1.40 -1.49
N PRO A 106 -14.11 -1.27 -2.08
CA PRO A 106 -12.84 -1.79 -1.54
C PRO A 106 -12.43 -1.24 -0.16
N GLU A 107 -13.32 -0.54 0.55
CA GLU A 107 -12.96 0.36 1.64
C GLU A 107 -12.70 -0.34 2.98
N GLU A 108 -13.08 -1.60 3.20
CA GLU A 108 -13.10 -2.15 4.57
C GLU A 108 -11.69 -2.31 5.18
N ARG A 109 -10.71 -2.83 4.43
CA ARG A 109 -9.34 -3.03 4.95
C ARG A 109 -8.56 -1.71 5.05
N LEU A 110 -8.72 -0.84 4.06
CA LEU A 110 -8.08 0.48 4.07
C LEU A 110 -8.67 1.37 5.17
N SER A 111 -9.99 1.34 5.37
CA SER A 111 -10.65 2.07 6.46
C SER A 111 -10.25 1.53 7.83
N GLN A 112 -10.11 0.20 7.99
CA GLN A 112 -9.55 -0.40 9.21
C GLN A 112 -8.10 0.04 9.45
N ALA A 113 -7.26 0.08 8.41
CA ALA A 113 -5.89 0.58 8.50
C ALA A 113 -5.85 2.07 8.87
N ARG A 114 -6.77 2.89 8.33
CA ARG A 114 -6.92 4.31 8.72
C ARG A 114 -7.29 4.42 10.19
N LEU A 115 -8.30 3.68 10.65
CA LEU A 115 -8.74 3.68 12.05
C LEU A 115 -7.61 3.27 12.99
N PHE A 116 -6.88 2.21 12.64
CA PHE A 116 -5.73 1.74 13.40
C PHE A 116 -4.62 2.81 13.47
N THR A 117 -4.34 3.48 12.35
CA THR A 117 -3.36 4.57 12.29
C THR A 117 -3.81 5.75 13.17
N LYS A 118 -5.09 6.13 13.14
CA LYS A 118 -5.66 7.17 14.03
C LYS A 118 -5.52 6.77 15.50
N ALA A 119 -5.79 5.50 15.84
CA ALA A 119 -5.62 4.98 17.19
C ALA A 119 -4.15 5.03 17.66
N CYS A 120 -3.19 4.68 16.80
CA CYS A 120 -1.76 4.79 17.10
C CYS A 120 -1.31 6.25 17.30
N LEU A 121 -1.81 7.19 16.50
CA LEU A 121 -1.53 8.61 16.65
C LEU A 121 -2.11 9.16 17.97
N MET A 122 -3.33 8.76 18.34
CA MET A 122 -3.93 9.11 19.63
C MET A 122 -3.16 8.50 20.80
N MET A 123 -2.75 7.24 20.68
CA MET A 123 -1.89 6.58 21.67
C MET A 123 -0.57 7.33 21.86
N MET A 124 0.01 7.90 20.80
CA MET A 124 1.23 8.70 20.89
C MET A 124 1.01 10.01 21.68
N ILE A 125 -0.14 10.68 21.51
CA ILE A 125 -0.50 11.84 22.33
C ILE A 125 -0.69 11.44 23.80
N LEU A 126 -1.39 10.32 24.04
CA LEU A 126 -1.58 9.78 25.39
C LEU A 126 -0.26 9.38 26.04
N ALA A 127 0.70 8.86 25.27
CA ALA A 127 2.02 8.54 25.76
C ALA A 127 2.78 9.80 26.23
N GLU A 128 2.64 10.93 25.53
CA GLU A 128 3.18 12.22 26.00
C GLU A 128 2.43 12.77 27.22
N LEU A 129 1.11 12.58 27.32
CA LEU A 129 0.34 12.96 28.51
C LEU A 129 0.75 12.10 29.73
N ALA A 130 0.97 10.81 29.54
CA ALA A 130 1.49 9.89 30.54
C ALA A 130 2.87 10.31 31.07
N MET A 131 3.67 11.03 30.27
CA MET A 131 4.93 11.62 30.72
C MET A 131 4.72 12.68 31.80
N LEU A 132 3.65 13.47 31.70
CA LEU A 132 3.27 14.47 32.70
C LEU A 132 2.79 13.83 34.00
N LEU A 133 2.10 12.69 33.90
CA LEU A 133 1.37 12.06 35.01
C LEU A 133 2.17 11.16 35.95
N GLY A 134 3.40 10.77 35.63
CA GLY A 134 4.20 10.05 36.65
C GLY A 134 4.49 8.56 36.42
N LEU A 135 4.02 7.92 35.35
CA LEU A 135 4.00 6.45 35.16
C LEU A 135 5.38 5.75 35.12
N ARG A 136 5.45 4.43 35.35
CA ARG A 136 6.73 3.69 35.49
C ARG A 136 7.39 3.31 34.16
N PHE A 137 6.62 3.13 33.09
CA PHE A 137 7.09 2.66 31.77
C PHE A 137 7.16 3.74 30.67
N ARG A 138 7.35 5.01 31.05
CA ARG A 138 7.09 6.15 30.14
C ARG A 138 7.99 6.20 28.90
N GLY A 139 9.27 5.86 29.06
CA GLY A 139 10.23 5.88 27.94
C GLY A 139 9.92 4.79 26.91
N THR A 140 9.56 3.59 27.38
CA THR A 140 9.24 2.44 26.52
C THR A 140 7.94 2.66 25.77
N LEU A 141 6.87 3.10 26.44
CA LEU A 141 5.57 3.37 25.81
C LEU A 141 5.69 4.37 24.64
N ARG A 142 6.56 5.36 24.81
CA ARG A 142 6.83 6.39 23.82
C ARG A 142 7.64 5.90 22.63
N GLY A 143 8.69 5.12 22.89
CA GLY A 143 9.44 4.45 21.82
C GLY A 143 8.52 3.53 21.01
N VAL A 144 7.74 2.70 21.70
CA VAL A 144 6.81 1.74 21.09
C VAL A 144 5.72 2.45 20.27
N SER A 145 5.08 3.49 20.80
CA SER A 145 4.05 4.23 20.06
C SER A 145 4.61 4.92 18.82
N TRP A 146 5.80 5.53 18.90
CA TRP A 146 6.45 6.13 17.73
C TRP A 146 6.84 5.09 16.67
N THR A 147 7.41 3.95 17.08
CA THR A 147 7.71 2.86 16.14
C THR A 147 6.44 2.26 15.54
N ALA A 148 5.36 2.16 16.32
CA ALA A 148 4.07 1.67 15.83
C ALA A 148 3.46 2.62 14.79
N VAL A 149 3.50 3.93 15.03
CA VAL A 149 3.05 4.93 14.05
C VAL A 149 3.88 4.85 12.76
N LEU A 150 5.21 4.73 12.86
CA LEU A 150 6.07 4.53 11.68
C LEU A 150 5.74 3.24 10.94
N LEU A 151 5.51 2.14 11.65
CA LEU A 151 5.13 0.87 11.05
C LEU A 151 3.77 0.97 10.33
N CYS A 152 2.82 1.72 10.89
CA CYS A 152 1.52 1.96 10.25
C CYS A 152 1.70 2.62 8.87
N PHE A 153 2.50 3.68 8.80
CA PHE A 153 2.72 4.42 7.56
C PHE A 153 3.59 3.68 6.54
N LEU A 154 4.56 2.88 6.99
CA LEU A 154 5.50 2.22 6.10
C LEU A 154 5.04 0.83 5.63
N VAL A 155 4.21 0.15 6.41
CA VAL A 155 3.83 -1.25 6.15
C VAL A 155 2.32 -1.43 6.13
N VAL A 156 1.60 -1.00 7.17
CA VAL A 156 0.17 -1.30 7.31
C VAL A 156 -0.65 -0.61 6.22
N LEU A 157 -0.47 0.70 6.01
CA LEU A 157 -1.22 1.45 4.99
C LEU A 157 -0.86 1.04 3.55
N PRO A 158 0.43 1.00 3.16
CA PRO A 158 0.79 0.48 1.84
C PRO A 158 0.33 -0.97 1.63
N GLY A 159 0.46 -1.82 2.65
CA GLY A 159 0.07 -3.23 2.59
C GLY A 159 -1.44 -3.41 2.47
N ALA A 160 -2.24 -2.66 3.23
CA ALA A 160 -3.69 -2.69 3.13
C ALA A 160 -4.16 -2.23 1.74
N TYR A 161 -3.55 -1.16 1.20
CA TYR A 161 -3.85 -0.69 -0.14
C TYR A 161 -3.44 -1.70 -1.22
N LEU A 162 -2.26 -2.31 -1.11
CA LEU A 162 -1.84 -3.34 -2.07
C LEU A 162 -2.68 -4.61 -1.98
N SER A 163 -3.04 -5.08 -0.78
CA SER A 163 -3.86 -6.29 -0.65
C SER A 163 -5.24 -6.12 -1.24
N ASP A 164 -5.77 -4.91 -1.15
CA ASP A 164 -7.04 -4.50 -1.72
C ASP A 164 -6.99 -4.43 -3.25
N LEU A 165 -5.87 -3.96 -3.82
CA LEU A 165 -5.62 -4.06 -5.25
C LEU A 165 -5.49 -5.50 -5.76
N THR A 166 -4.91 -6.40 -4.96
CA THR A 166 -4.63 -7.78 -5.38
C THR A 166 -5.74 -8.78 -4.99
N GLY A 167 -6.78 -8.36 -4.26
CA GLY A 167 -7.83 -9.27 -3.78
C GLY A 167 -7.31 -10.38 -2.85
N SER A 168 -6.15 -10.18 -2.21
CA SER A 168 -5.54 -11.23 -1.37
C SER A 168 -6.23 -11.23 -0.02
N ASP A 169 -7.29 -12.03 0.12
CA ASP A 169 -7.85 -12.32 1.43
C ASP A 169 -6.81 -13.09 2.24
N GLY A 170 -6.45 -12.53 3.38
CA GLY A 170 -5.24 -12.88 4.13
C GLY A 170 -5.42 -14.09 5.02
N SER A 171 -5.85 -15.23 4.48
CA SER A 171 -5.80 -16.51 5.18
C SER A 171 -4.62 -17.33 4.66
N GLU A 172 -3.62 -17.52 5.51
CA GLU A 172 -2.65 -18.61 5.41
C GLU A 172 -3.41 -19.94 5.56
N ASP A 173 -4.13 -20.37 4.52
CA ASP A 173 -4.46 -21.78 4.34
C ASP A 173 -4.08 -22.14 2.91
N SER A 174 -3.00 -22.90 2.83
CA SER A 174 -2.64 -23.68 1.67
C SER A 174 -3.77 -24.68 1.41
N ASP A 175 -4.73 -24.32 0.57
CA ASP A 175 -5.56 -25.28 -0.13
C ASP A 175 -6.03 -24.70 -1.46
N GLU A 176 -5.55 -25.33 -2.53
CA GLU A 176 -6.17 -25.28 -3.85
C GLU A 176 -7.67 -25.51 -3.71
N ARG A 177 -8.48 -24.47 -3.88
CA ARG A 177 -9.88 -24.61 -4.27
C ARG A 177 -10.45 -23.30 -4.79
N ASN A 178 -10.73 -23.32 -6.09
CA ASN A 178 -11.79 -22.59 -6.75
C ASN A 178 -12.90 -22.18 -5.77
N SER A 179 -12.94 -20.91 -5.43
CA SER A 179 -14.19 -20.23 -5.13
C SER A 179 -14.08 -18.84 -5.70
N ALA A 180 -14.70 -18.67 -6.85
CA ALA A 180 -15.03 -17.38 -7.43
C ALA A 180 -15.84 -16.59 -6.40
N SER A 181 -15.15 -15.78 -5.61
CA SER A 181 -15.74 -14.64 -4.95
C SER A 181 -15.99 -13.61 -6.04
N ASN A 182 -17.23 -13.55 -6.52
CA ASN A 182 -17.68 -12.64 -7.58
C ASN A 182 -17.74 -11.17 -7.10
N ASN A 183 -16.74 -10.70 -6.37
CA ASN A 183 -16.72 -9.33 -5.84
C ASN A 183 -15.31 -8.80 -5.53
N ASP A 184 -14.27 -9.28 -6.21
CA ASP A 184 -12.91 -8.78 -6.03
C ASP A 184 -12.56 -7.75 -7.12
N LEU A 185 -12.14 -6.56 -6.67
CA LEU A 185 -11.63 -5.48 -7.54
C LEU A 185 -10.48 -5.97 -8.44
N ALA A 186 -9.71 -6.96 -7.98
CA ALA A 186 -8.68 -7.64 -8.78
C ALA A 186 -9.27 -8.32 -10.03
N ASN A 187 -10.43 -8.97 -9.91
CA ASN A 187 -11.16 -9.63 -11.00
C ASN A 187 -11.91 -8.64 -11.90
N GLU A 188 -12.14 -7.41 -11.43
CA GLU A 188 -12.66 -6.28 -12.21
C GLU A 188 -11.56 -5.36 -12.77
N THR A 189 -10.30 -5.55 -12.37
CA THR A 189 -9.23 -4.75 -12.98
C THR A 189 -9.11 -5.13 -14.44
N PHE A 190 -9.14 -4.10 -15.29
CA PHE A 190 -9.01 -4.21 -16.73
C PHE A 190 -7.88 -5.14 -17.16
N VAL A 191 -6.79 -5.25 -16.39
CA VAL A 191 -5.63 -6.09 -16.73
C VAL A 191 -5.90 -7.58 -16.46
N ALA A 192 -6.56 -7.95 -15.36
CA ALA A 192 -6.81 -9.36 -15.03
C ALA A 192 -7.77 -10.03 -16.02
N GLN A 193 -8.89 -9.38 -16.35
CA GLN A 193 -9.84 -9.89 -17.36
C GLN A 193 -9.25 -9.93 -18.78
N THR A 194 -8.25 -9.10 -19.04
CA THR A 194 -7.61 -9.02 -20.36
C THR A 194 -6.43 -9.96 -20.48
N GLU A 195 -5.86 -10.50 -19.40
CA GLU A 195 -4.63 -11.31 -19.44
C GLU A 195 -4.83 -12.78 -19.01
N GLU A 196 -5.85 -13.09 -18.20
CA GLU A 196 -6.08 -14.46 -17.74
C GLU A 196 -6.49 -15.37 -18.91
N GLY A 197 -5.58 -16.27 -19.27
CA GLY A 197 -5.79 -17.27 -20.35
C GLY A 197 -5.62 -16.76 -21.79
N SER A 198 -5.42 -15.47 -22.02
CA SER A 198 -5.31 -14.90 -23.38
C SER A 198 -3.87 -14.64 -23.82
N MET A 199 -2.94 -14.43 -22.89
CA MET A 199 -1.51 -14.26 -23.20
C MET A 199 -0.79 -15.61 -23.10
N VAL A 200 -0.06 -16.00 -24.15
CA VAL A 200 0.70 -17.27 -24.20
C VAL A 200 2.16 -17.05 -24.53
N HIS A 201 2.99 -18.02 -24.13
CA HIS A 201 4.45 -18.00 -24.28
C HIS A 201 5.10 -16.71 -23.76
N GLY A 202 4.49 -16.15 -22.72
CA GLY A 202 4.91 -14.92 -22.09
C GLY A 202 5.95 -15.13 -21.00
N THR A 203 6.70 -14.07 -20.72
CA THR A 203 7.56 -13.98 -19.54
C THR A 203 7.10 -12.81 -18.69
N SER A 204 7.12 -13.01 -17.38
CA SER A 204 6.88 -11.94 -16.41
C SER A 204 8.14 -11.72 -15.58
N ASN A 205 8.46 -10.46 -15.33
CA ASN A 205 9.56 -10.07 -14.46
C ASN A 205 9.08 -9.03 -13.47
N ILE A 206 9.19 -9.34 -12.18
CA ILE A 206 8.83 -8.43 -11.10
C ILE A 206 10.09 -8.15 -10.28
N LYS A 207 10.46 -6.88 -10.18
CA LYS A 207 11.61 -6.41 -9.40
C LYS A 207 11.13 -5.43 -8.34
N LEU A 208 11.28 -5.85 -7.09
CA LEU A 208 11.06 -4.97 -5.94
C LEU A 208 12.37 -4.26 -5.60
N SER A 209 12.32 -2.94 -5.47
CA SER A 209 13.42 -2.12 -5.00
C SER A 209 12.95 -1.16 -3.90
N LEU A 210 13.85 -0.84 -2.98
CA LEU A 210 13.52 -0.01 -1.82
C LEU A 210 13.73 1.47 -2.14
N ALA A 211 12.78 2.32 -1.73
CA ALA A 211 12.85 3.77 -1.84
C ALA A 211 12.92 4.41 -0.44
N PRO A 212 13.43 5.65 -0.31
CA PRO A 212 13.28 6.40 0.93
C PRO A 212 11.79 6.57 1.28
N LEU A 213 11.38 6.01 2.42
CA LEU A 213 9.98 5.93 2.89
C LEU A 213 9.02 5.28 1.86
N GLY A 214 9.46 4.25 1.15
CA GLY A 214 8.57 3.56 0.21
C GLY A 214 9.20 2.37 -0.50
N VAL A 215 8.45 1.85 -1.46
CA VAL A 215 8.84 0.74 -2.33
C VAL A 215 8.58 1.08 -3.79
N HIS A 216 9.43 0.55 -4.66
CA HIS A 216 9.30 0.57 -6.10
C HIS A 216 9.13 -0.87 -6.57
N ILE A 217 8.14 -1.12 -7.41
CA ILE A 217 7.88 -2.42 -8.01
C ILE A 217 7.89 -2.19 -9.51
N ASP A 218 8.96 -2.63 -10.17
CA ASP A 218 9.05 -2.66 -11.63
C ASP A 218 8.48 -4.00 -12.09
N MET A 219 7.51 -3.96 -13.00
CA MET A 219 6.87 -5.13 -13.56
C MET A 219 6.99 -5.08 -15.08
N MET A 220 7.33 -6.20 -15.69
CA MET A 220 7.37 -6.34 -17.14
C MET A 220 6.67 -7.64 -17.50
N PHE A 221 5.75 -7.54 -18.44
CA PHE A 221 4.97 -8.64 -18.98
C PHE A 221 5.11 -8.62 -20.49
N ASN A 222 5.36 -9.77 -21.08
CA ASN A 222 5.31 -9.95 -22.52
C ASN A 222 4.64 -11.27 -22.85
N GLY A 223 4.20 -11.41 -24.09
CA GLY A 223 3.58 -12.63 -24.59
C GLY A 223 2.86 -12.40 -25.90
N TYR A 224 2.35 -13.49 -26.48
CA TYR A 224 1.46 -13.43 -27.63
C TYR A 224 0.02 -13.39 -27.15
N ASP A 225 -0.72 -12.34 -27.52
CA ASP A 225 -2.13 -12.21 -27.18
C ASP A 225 -3.01 -12.97 -28.19
N LEU A 226 -3.64 -14.04 -27.73
CA LEU A 226 -4.57 -14.85 -28.52
C LEU A 226 -5.76 -14.04 -29.03
N GLY A 227 -6.12 -12.94 -28.40
CA GLY A 227 -7.15 -12.03 -28.89
C GLY A 227 -6.78 -11.31 -30.20
N LEU A 228 -5.51 -11.34 -30.60
CA LEU A 228 -5.03 -10.82 -31.88
C LEU A 228 -4.83 -11.90 -32.95
N VAL A 229 -5.02 -13.17 -32.57
CA VAL A 229 -4.86 -14.35 -33.43
C VAL A 229 -6.22 -14.80 -33.92
N GLU A 230 -6.31 -15.26 -35.17
CA GLU A 230 -7.54 -15.82 -35.71
C GLU A 230 -8.00 -17.06 -34.90
N LYS A 231 -9.31 -17.19 -34.65
CA LYS A 231 -9.89 -18.28 -33.82
C LYS A 231 -9.44 -19.69 -34.25
N THR A 232 -9.19 -19.90 -35.54
CA THR A 232 -8.71 -21.17 -36.08
C THR A 232 -7.27 -21.51 -35.66
N ASN A 233 -6.42 -20.50 -35.46
CA ASN A 233 -5.00 -20.66 -35.15
C ASN A 233 -4.68 -20.53 -33.65
N GLN A 234 -5.60 -20.02 -32.83
CA GLN A 234 -5.40 -19.86 -31.38
C GLN A 234 -4.94 -21.15 -30.68
N SER A 235 -5.47 -22.32 -31.09
CA SER A 235 -5.04 -23.61 -30.55
C SER A 235 -3.58 -23.95 -30.88
N ALA A 236 -3.12 -23.56 -32.08
CA ALA A 236 -1.74 -23.79 -32.51
C ALA A 236 -0.78 -22.85 -31.77
N VAL A 237 -1.13 -21.55 -31.70
CA VAL A 237 -0.33 -20.52 -31.00
C VAL A 237 -0.28 -20.76 -29.49
N ARG A 238 -1.28 -21.43 -28.90
CA ARG A 238 -1.26 -21.85 -27.49
C ARG A 238 -0.33 -23.04 -27.25
N ALA A 239 -0.16 -23.92 -28.25
CA ALA A 239 0.69 -25.10 -28.13
C ALA A 239 2.16 -24.78 -28.41
N GLU A 240 2.44 -23.94 -29.41
CA GLU A 240 3.78 -23.58 -29.83
C GLU A 240 3.85 -22.10 -30.24
N ALA A 241 4.98 -21.46 -29.92
CA ALA A 241 5.18 -20.06 -30.25
C ALA A 241 5.22 -19.87 -31.78
N PRO A 242 4.59 -18.82 -32.32
CA PRO A 242 4.51 -18.59 -33.76
C PRO A 242 5.90 -18.29 -34.34
N GLU A 243 6.15 -18.75 -35.57
CA GLU A 243 7.42 -18.52 -36.25
C GLU A 243 7.65 -17.02 -36.51
N PRO A 244 8.87 -16.49 -36.33
CA PRO A 244 9.18 -15.09 -36.59
C PRO A 244 8.83 -14.68 -38.03
N GLY A 245 7.92 -13.71 -38.16
CA GLY A 245 7.47 -13.19 -39.46
C GLY A 245 6.19 -13.82 -40.01
N SER A 246 5.60 -14.78 -39.30
CA SER A 246 4.22 -15.23 -39.55
C SER A 246 3.20 -14.14 -39.19
N GLU A 247 1.96 -14.26 -39.67
CA GLU A 247 0.87 -13.34 -39.33
C GLU A 247 0.58 -13.35 -37.82
N ASP A 248 0.62 -14.53 -37.22
CA ASP A 248 0.38 -14.76 -35.79
C ASP A 248 1.51 -14.18 -34.91
N ALA A 249 2.73 -14.03 -35.43
CA ALA A 249 3.82 -13.36 -34.70
C ALA A 249 3.54 -11.87 -34.43
N SER A 250 2.59 -11.26 -35.16
CA SER A 250 2.15 -9.87 -34.91
C SER A 250 1.30 -9.71 -33.64
N SER A 251 0.94 -10.81 -32.99
CA SER A 251 0.22 -10.82 -31.72
C SER A 251 1.12 -10.61 -30.49
N TRP A 252 2.43 -10.46 -30.68
CA TRP A 252 3.35 -10.14 -29.59
C TRP A 252 3.03 -8.77 -28.99
N VAL A 253 2.90 -8.73 -27.66
CA VAL A 253 2.64 -7.53 -26.88
C VAL A 253 3.62 -7.50 -25.72
N GLN A 254 4.19 -6.31 -25.45
CA GLN A 254 5.01 -6.08 -24.27
C GLN A 254 4.50 -4.88 -23.49
N PHE A 255 4.26 -5.11 -22.20
CA PHE A 255 3.85 -4.11 -21.23
C PHE A 255 4.92 -3.98 -20.14
N GLU A 256 5.33 -2.76 -19.87
CA GLU A 256 6.24 -2.44 -18.77
C GLU A 256 5.54 -1.46 -17.84
N SER A 257 5.64 -1.69 -16.54
CA SER A 257 5.09 -0.78 -15.56
C SER A 257 5.99 -0.59 -14.35
N ARG A 258 5.82 0.55 -13.71
CA ARG A 258 6.49 0.91 -12.46
C ARG A 258 5.43 1.39 -11.48
N LEU A 259 5.24 0.62 -10.42
CA LEU A 259 4.47 1.02 -9.25
C LEU A 259 5.42 1.60 -8.20
N THR A 260 5.08 2.76 -7.65
CA THR A 260 5.84 3.45 -6.62
C THR A 260 4.90 3.79 -5.48
N ALA A 261 5.02 3.10 -4.35
CA ALA A 261 4.26 3.40 -3.14
C ALA A 261 5.18 4.12 -2.14
N LYS A 262 4.86 5.37 -1.79
CA LYS A 262 5.66 6.19 -0.88
C LYS A 262 4.79 6.79 0.21
N ALA A 263 5.32 6.84 1.42
CA ALA A 263 4.72 7.61 2.50
C ALA A 263 4.63 9.09 2.11
N GLY A 264 3.54 9.74 2.50
CA GLY A 264 3.34 11.16 2.30
C GLY A 264 4.48 12.01 2.89
N LYS A 265 4.78 13.13 2.23
CA LYS A 265 5.91 14.01 2.57
C LYS A 265 5.87 14.47 4.03
N ASN A 266 4.67 14.70 4.57
CA ASN A 266 4.47 15.22 5.92
C ASN A 266 4.75 14.20 7.02
N ILE A 267 4.85 12.91 6.71
CA ILE A 267 5.25 11.86 7.66
C ILE A 267 6.70 12.03 8.12
N GLN A 268 7.53 12.72 7.33
CA GLN A 268 8.90 13.08 7.72
C GLN A 268 8.96 13.93 9.01
N SER A 269 7.86 14.63 9.35
CA SER A 269 7.75 15.38 10.61
C SER A 269 7.83 14.48 11.86
N LEU A 270 7.53 13.18 11.77
CA LEU A 270 7.68 12.23 12.87
C LEU A 270 9.13 12.07 13.32
N PHE A 271 10.11 12.31 12.46
CA PHE A 271 11.53 12.24 12.83
C PHE A 271 11.99 13.44 13.67
N ILE A 272 11.19 14.51 13.74
CA ILE A 272 11.43 15.66 14.63
C ILE A 272 11.23 15.25 16.10
N LEU A 273 10.35 14.28 16.37
CA LEU A 273 10.02 13.83 17.72
C LEU A 273 11.25 13.28 18.46
N PRO A 274 11.99 12.25 17.96
CA PRO A 274 13.24 11.80 18.59
C PRO A 274 14.26 12.91 18.87
N VAL A 275 14.34 13.93 18.01
CA VAL A 275 15.24 15.07 18.19
C VAL A 275 14.76 15.94 19.36
N LEU A 276 13.47 16.26 19.42
CA LEU A 276 12.84 16.98 20.54
C LEU A 276 13.03 16.23 21.87
N TRP A 277 13.03 14.90 21.83
CA TRP A 277 13.20 14.05 23.00
C TRP A 277 14.61 14.09 23.57
N LEU A 278 15.60 14.24 22.70
CA LEU A 278 17.01 14.40 23.07
C LEU A 278 17.26 15.82 23.58
N ALA A 279 16.72 16.83 22.90
CA ALA A 279 16.83 18.25 23.24
C ALA A 279 16.10 18.63 24.53
N PHE A 280 14.95 18.01 24.84
CA PHE A 280 14.14 18.30 26.02
C PHE A 280 13.84 17.02 26.83
N PRO A 281 14.78 16.59 27.71
CA PRO A 281 14.57 15.42 28.56
C PRO A 281 13.39 15.61 29.50
N ALA A 282 12.64 14.53 29.71
CA ALA A 282 11.57 14.50 30.69
C ALA A 282 12.10 14.51 32.12
N MET A 283 11.27 15.00 33.05
CA MET A 283 11.56 14.91 34.48
C MET A 283 11.72 13.45 34.92
N SER A 284 12.87 13.15 35.52
CA SER A 284 13.03 11.96 36.35
C SER A 284 12.44 12.30 37.72
N ILE A 285 11.42 11.56 38.16
CA ILE A 285 11.02 11.62 39.56
C ILE A 285 12.17 10.98 40.33
N LYS A 286 12.96 11.80 41.04
CA LYS A 286 13.90 11.29 42.03
C LYS A 286 13.10 10.46 43.01
N LYS A 287 13.41 9.16 43.08
CA LYS A 287 12.99 8.34 44.20
C LYS A 287 13.71 8.92 45.42
N GLU A 288 12.97 9.56 46.34
CA GLU A 288 13.52 9.82 47.66
C GLU A 288 13.76 8.46 48.32
N ASP A 289 15.03 8.12 48.50
CA ASP A 289 15.41 7.05 49.41
C ASP A 289 15.08 7.54 50.82
N SER A 290 13.95 7.07 51.37
CA SER A 290 13.65 7.17 52.80
C SER A 290 14.59 6.25 53.56
N SER A 291 15.83 6.68 53.77
CA SER A 291 16.83 5.97 54.59
C SER A 291 17.75 6.98 55.25
N ALA A 292 17.18 7.94 55.98
CA ALA A 292 17.93 8.87 56.80
C ALA A 292 17.03 9.43 57.92
N GLU A 293 16.61 8.57 58.87
CA GLU A 293 16.12 9.00 60.19
C GLU A 293 15.82 7.79 61.10
N VAL A 294 16.84 7.00 61.47
CA VAL A 294 16.83 6.19 62.71
C VAL A 294 18.29 5.97 63.16
N GLU A 295 19.02 7.03 63.52
CA GLU A 295 20.25 6.87 64.31
C GLU A 295 20.60 8.17 65.03
N SER A 296 19.73 8.59 65.95
CA SER A 296 20.09 9.47 67.06
C SER A 296 18.96 9.41 68.08
N ASP A 297 19.22 8.77 69.21
CA ASP A 297 18.62 8.97 70.54
C ASP A 297 18.32 7.62 71.23
N GLU A 298 19.33 7.05 71.90
CA GLU A 298 19.23 6.48 73.27
C GLU A 298 20.61 5.98 73.75
N GLU A 299 21.50 6.92 74.08
CA GLU A 299 22.46 6.74 75.18
C GLU A 299 22.28 7.92 76.14
N ALA A 300 21.59 7.67 77.26
CA ALA A 300 21.69 8.43 78.50
C ALA A 300 21.19 7.58 79.68
#